data_AF-A0A2T1HPK8-F1
#
_entry.id   AF-A0A2T1HPK8-F1
#
_cell.length_a   1.000
_cell.length_b   1.000
_cell.length_c   1.000
_cell.angle_alpha   90.00
_cell.angle_beta   90.00
_cell.angle_gamma   90.00
#
_symmetry.space_group_name_H-M   'P 1'
#
loop_
_entity.id
_entity.type
_entity.pdbx_description
1 polymer ?
#
loop_
_entity_poly.entity_id
_entity_poly.type
_entity_poly.pdbx_seq_one_letter_code
_entity_poly.pdbx_strand_id
1 'polypeptide(L)' 'MLKIAVLVWIMLGTALAGSLVLVVLTVPSLYDQGMKLIPYAAAAGFILAAPLAALVARKIQGAVAARA' A
#
# COMPACT_ATOMS: atom_id res chain seq x y z
N MET A 1 7.85 9.06 -15.05
CA MET A 1 6.77 8.32 -14.35
C MET A 1 6.97 8.19 -12.84
N LEU A 2 8.22 8.12 -12.36
CA LEU A 2 8.55 7.87 -10.94
C LEU A 2 7.85 8.84 -9.97
N LYS A 3 7.67 10.11 -10.34
CA LYS A 3 6.95 11.09 -9.50
C LYS A 3 5.50 10.66 -9.22
N ILE A 4 4.73 10.31 -10.25
CA ILE A 4 3.34 9.83 -10.08
C ILE A 4 3.32 8.49 -9.35
N ALA A 5 4.22 7.57 -9.72
CA ALA A 5 4.30 6.27 -9.07
C ALA A 5 4.63 6.38 -7.56
N VAL A 6 5.54 7.28 -7.17
CA VAL A 6 5.89 7.53 -5.77
C VAL A 6 4.72 8.17 -5.02
N LEU A 7 4.03 9.14 -5.61
CA LEU A 7 2.85 9.75 -4.99
C LEU A 7 1.74 8.72 -4.74
N VAL A 8 1.42 7.92 -5.76
CA VAL A 8 0.44 6.84 -5.65
C VAL A 8 0.92 5.79 -4.65
N TRP A 9 2.21 5.46 -4.63
CA TRP A 9 2.77 4.49 -3.71
C TRP A 9 2.68 4.94 -2.24
N ILE A 10 2.97 6.20 -1.92
CA ILE A 10 2.85 6.71 -0.56
C ILE A 10 1.39 6.65 -0.09
N MET A 11 0.44 7.07 -0.93
CA MET A 11 -0.99 7.01 -0.60
C MET A 11 -1.46 5.57 -0.44
N LEU A 12 -1.18 4.71 -1.42
CA LEU A 12 -1.62 3.32 -1.42
C LEU A 12 -0.92 2.53 -0.31
N GLY A 13 0.36 2.77 -0.09
CA GLY A 13 1.18 2.10 0.92
C GLY A 13 0.76 2.42 2.34
N THR A 14 0.47 3.67 2.66
CA THR A 14 -0.04 4.05 3.98
C THR A 14 -1.44 3.48 4.22
N ALA A 15 -2.33 3.52 3.22
CA ALA A 15 -3.66 2.93 3.32
C ALA A 15 -3.63 1.40 3.50
N LEU A 16 -2.81 0.68 2.72
CA LEU A 16 -2.66 -0.77 2.82
C LEU A 16 -2.01 -1.17 4.14
N ALA A 17 -0.93 -0.49 4.54
CA ALA A 17 -0.28 -0.73 5.82
C ALA A 17 -1.27 -0.53 6.98
N GLY A 18 -1.99 0.58 7.01
CA GLY A 18 -3.02 0.85 8.03
C GLY A 18 -4.12 -0.22 8.05
N SER A 19 -4.59 -0.64 6.89
CA SER A 19 -5.62 -1.66 6.75
C SER A 19 -5.16 -3.03 7.29
N LEU A 20 -3.93 -3.45 6.99
CA LEU A 20 -3.37 -4.70 7.52
C LEU A 20 -3.11 -4.62 9.03
N VAL A 21 -2.65 -3.47 9.53
CA VAL A 21 -2.52 -3.25 10.97
C VAL A 21 -3.88 -3.35 11.65
N LEU A 22 -4.94 -2.77 11.08
CA LEU A 22 -6.31 -2.91 11.62
C LEU A 22 -6.76 -4.37 11.71
N VAL A 23 -6.41 -5.22 10.74
CA VAL A 23 -6.69 -6.66 10.81
C VAL A 23 -5.99 -7.30 12.02
N VAL A 24 -4.71 -6.97 12.26
CA VAL A 24 -3.98 -7.48 13.43
C VAL A 24 -4.60 -7.00 14.75
N LEU A 25 -5.07 -5.76 14.80
CA LEU A 25 -5.69 -5.18 16.00
C LEU A 25 -7.09 -5.71 16.30
N THR A 26 -7.84 -6.13 15.27
CA THR A 26 -9.24 -6.56 15.41
C THR A 26 -9.40 -8.05 15.61
N VAL A 27 -8.39 -8.86 15.27
CA VAL A 27 -8.41 -10.32 15.43
C VAL A 27 -7.62 -10.71 16.69
N PRO A 28 -8.26 -11.20 17.76
CA PRO A 28 -7.59 -11.46 19.04
C PRO A 28 -6.36 -12.37 18.95
N SER A 29 -6.45 -13.46 18.18
CA SER A 29 -5.34 -14.40 17.99
C SER A 29 -4.12 -13.81 17.28
N LEU A 30 -4.30 -12.73 16.51
CA LEU A 30 -3.20 -11.98 15.90
C LEU A 30 -2.68 -10.90 16.86
N TYR A 31 -3.57 -10.26 17.61
CA TYR A 31 -3.20 -9.23 18.57
C TYR A 31 -2.33 -9.75 19.72
N ASP A 32 -2.49 -11.02 20.13
CA ASP A 32 -1.61 -11.68 21.11
C ASP A 32 -0.12 -11.63 20.70
N GLN A 33 0.15 -11.52 19.40
CA GLN A 33 1.49 -11.38 18.82
C GLN A 33 1.74 -9.99 18.23
N GLY A 34 0.94 -8.99 18.63
CA GLY A 34 0.89 -7.66 18.03
C GLY A 34 2.24 -6.94 17.99
N MET A 35 3.08 -7.11 19.01
CA MET A 35 4.43 -6.52 19.04
C MET A 35 5.32 -6.96 17.86
N LYS A 36 5.07 -8.16 17.30
CA LYS A 36 5.78 -8.66 16.12
C LYS A 36 4.96 -8.42 14.86
N LEU A 37 3.66 -8.76 14.89
CA LEU A 37 2.82 -8.76 13.69
C LEU A 37 2.48 -7.37 13.19
N ILE A 38 2.34 -6.35 14.04
CA ILE A 38 2.01 -4.98 13.61
C ILE A 38 3.12 -4.40 12.71
N PRO A 39 4.42 -4.42 13.11
CA PRO A 39 5.51 -4.00 12.22
C PRO A 39 5.56 -4.78 10.91
N TYR A 40 5.39 -6.11 10.94
CA TYR A 40 5.41 -6.94 9.73
C TYR A 40 4.23 -6.65 8.81
N ALA A 41 3.03 -6.48 9.35
CA ALA A 41 1.83 -6.14 8.60
C ALA A 41 1.96 -4.78 7.91
N ALA A 42 2.47 -3.77 8.64
CA ALA A 42 2.73 -2.45 8.09
C ALA A 42 3.77 -2.50 6.95
N ALA A 43 4.91 -3.18 7.19
CA ALA A 43 5.96 -3.34 6.19
C ALA A 43 5.47 -4.10 4.95
N ALA A 44 4.73 -5.20 5.15
CA ALA A 44 4.15 -5.97 4.07
C ALA A 44 3.19 -5.13 3.23
N GLY A 45 2.26 -4.40 3.87
CA GLY A 45 1.30 -3.53 3.17
C GLY A 45 1.99 -2.43 2.35
N PHE A 46 3.02 -1.81 2.93
CA PHE A 46 3.77 -0.76 2.25
C PHE A 46 4.59 -1.29 1.05
N ILE A 47 5.24 -2.45 1.20
CA ILE A 47 6.03 -3.07 0.13
C ILE A 47 5.11 -3.58 -0.99
N LEU A 48 4.01 -4.24 -0.66
CA LEU A 48 3.03 -4.74 -1.64
C LEU A 48 2.35 -3.61 -2.40
N ALA A 49 2.24 -2.42 -1.82
CA ALA A 49 1.71 -1.26 -2.52
C ALA A 49 2.62 -0.75 -3.66
N ALA A 50 3.92 -1.03 -3.63
CA ALA A 50 4.86 -0.58 -4.66
C ALA A 50 4.55 -1.12 -6.07
N PRO A 51 4.39 -2.46 -6.28
CA PRO A 51 4.02 -2.98 -7.59
C PRO A 51 2.63 -2.49 -8.03
N LEU A 52 1.67 -2.39 -7.11
CA LEU A 52 0.33 -1.88 -7.42
C LEU A 52 0.37 -0.41 -7.89
N ALA A 53 1.13 0.43 -7.20
CA ALA A 53 1.30 1.83 -7.58
C ALA A 53 1.95 1.99 -8.96
N ALA A 54 2.89 1.13 -9.32
CA ALA A 54 3.47 1.12 -10.66
C ALA A 54 2.42 0.80 -11.74
N LEU A 55 1.54 -0.18 -11.51
CA LEU A 55 0.45 -0.51 -12.44
C LEU A 55 -0.54 0.65 -12.60
N VAL A 56 -0.91 1.30 -11.49
CA VAL A 56 -1.82 2.45 -11.50
C VAL A 56 -1.19 3.64 -12.22
N ALA A 57 0.08 3.95 -11.94
CA ALA A 57 0.78 5.05 -12.60
C ALA A 57 0.90 4.86 -14.13
N ARG A 58 1.02 3.61 -14.60
CA ARG A 58 0.98 3.28 -16.04
C ARG A 58 -0.40 3.54 -16.65
N LYS A 59 -1.48 3.12 -15.97
CA LYS A 59 -2.85 3.38 -16.43
C LYS A 59 -3.18 4.87 -16.49
N ILE A 60 -2.79 5.63 -15.47
CA ILE A 60 -3.00 7.09 -15.44
C ILE A 60 -2.33 7.75 -16.65
N GLN A 61 -1.11 7.37 -16.97
CA GLN A 61 -0.41 7.96 -18.11
C GLN A 61 -1.02 7.60 -19.46
N GLY A 62 -1.45 6.36 -19.65
CA GLY A 62 -2.18 5.99 -20.87
C GLY A 62 -3.44 6.84 -21.04
N ALA A 63 -4.18 7.07 -19.96
CA ALA A 63 -5.37 7.92 -19.97
C ALA A 63 -5.06 9.41 -20.22
N VAL A 64 -3.95 9.93 -19.69
CA VAL A 64 -3.51 11.32 -19.92
C VAL A 64 -3.02 11.50 -21.36
N ALA A 65 -2.21 10.57 -21.89
CA ALA A 65 -1.70 10.62 -23.26
C ALA A 65 -2.81 10.52 -24.30
N ALA A 66 -3.88 9.77 -24.04
CA ALA A 66 -5.04 9.69 -24.93
C ALA A 66 -5.92 10.95 -24.95
N ARG A 67 -5.72 11.88 -23.99
CA ARG A 67 -6.48 13.13 -23.87
C ARG A 67 -5.72 14.36 -24.37
N ALA A 68 -4.42 14.23 -24.62
CA ALA A 68 -3.55 15.29 -25.12
C ALA A 68 -3.48 15.25 -26.65
#